data_AF-A0A2U8NC82-F1
#
_entry.id   AF-A0A2U8NC82-F1
#
_cell.length_a   1.000
_cell.length_b   1.000
_cell.length_c   1.000
_cell.angle_alpha   90.00
_cell.angle_beta   90.00
_cell.angle_gamma   90.00
#
_symmetry.space_group_name_H-M   'P 1'
#
loop_
_entity.id
_entity.type
_entity.pdbx_description
1 polymer ?
#
loop_
_entity_poly.entity_id
_entity_poly.type
_entity_poly.pdbx_seq_one_letter_code
_entity_poly.pdbx_strand_id
1 'polypeptide(L)'
;QKRAAYDQYGHAAFEQGGFGGQGGGGFGGGADFGDIFGDVFGDIFGGGRRQQRASRGSDLQYNMDLTLEEAVRGITKEIRIPTLETCDKCHGSGAKEGTSAETCSTCHGAGQVHLRQGFFTVQQACPTCHGRGKVIKEPCSKCHGDGRVERYKTLSVKIPAGVDTGDRIRLSGEGEAGENGAPAGDLYVQVHVRQHHIFERDGNNLYCEV
;
A
#
# COMPACT_ATOMS: atom_id res chain seq x y z
N GLN A 1 20.84 -25.97 -20.28
CA GLN A 1 21.52 -27.13 -19.66
C GLN A 1 20.76 -27.74 -18.48
N LYS A 2 20.10 -26.96 -17.61
CA LYS A 2 19.27 -27.54 -16.51
C LYS A 2 17.99 -28.29 -16.96
N ARG A 3 17.48 -28.02 -18.16
CA ARG A 3 16.28 -28.69 -18.71
C ARG A 3 16.56 -30.14 -19.13
N ALA A 4 17.70 -30.37 -19.78
CA ALA A 4 18.10 -31.70 -20.27
C ALA A 4 18.34 -32.74 -19.15
N ALA A 5 18.75 -32.29 -17.96
CA ALA A 5 18.93 -33.17 -16.81
C ALA A 5 17.59 -33.61 -16.18
N TYR A 6 16.57 -32.74 -16.23
CA TYR A 6 15.22 -33.05 -15.73
C TYR A 6 14.51 -34.06 -16.63
N ASP A 7 14.68 -33.89 -17.95
CA ASP A 7 14.06 -34.75 -18.96
C ASP A 7 14.66 -36.17 -18.96
N GLN A 8 15.91 -36.36 -18.50
CA GLN A 8 16.57 -37.67 -18.47
C GLN A 8 16.32 -38.50 -17.21
N TYR A 9 16.16 -37.88 -16.03
CA TYR A 9 16.16 -38.63 -14.76
C TYR A 9 14.85 -38.55 -13.98
N GLY A 10 13.92 -37.68 -14.40
CA GLY A 10 12.62 -37.53 -13.74
C GLY A 10 12.73 -37.11 -12.26
N HIS A 11 11.59 -36.80 -11.65
CA HIS A 11 11.50 -36.29 -10.28
C HIS A 11 12.04 -37.27 -9.19
N ALA A 12 12.44 -38.49 -9.58
CA ALA A 12 12.94 -39.54 -8.69
C ALA A 12 14.41 -39.36 -8.24
N ALA A 13 15.19 -38.48 -8.87
CA ALA A 13 16.59 -38.24 -8.49
C ALA A 13 16.77 -37.37 -7.23
N PHE A 14 15.69 -36.82 -6.68
CA PHE A 14 15.73 -35.92 -5.52
C PHE A 14 14.89 -36.36 -4.31
N GLU A 15 14.27 -37.55 -4.38
CA GLU A 15 13.29 -37.98 -3.37
C GLU A 15 13.78 -39.11 -2.44
N GLN A 16 14.94 -39.72 -2.71
CA GLN A 16 15.47 -40.79 -1.84
C GLN A 16 16.87 -40.45 -1.33
N GLY A 17 16.92 -40.14 -0.03
CA GLY A 17 18.13 -39.77 0.69
C GLY A 17 19.22 -40.84 0.67
N GLY A 18 20.45 -40.39 0.95
CA GLY A 18 21.57 -41.31 1.11
C GLY A 18 22.91 -40.58 1.06
N PHE A 19 23.35 -40.13 2.22
CA PHE A 19 24.74 -39.76 2.46
C PHE A 19 25.61 -41.03 2.29
N GLY A 20 26.60 -40.99 1.39
CA GLY A 20 27.68 -41.98 1.31
C GLY A 20 27.93 -42.55 -0.09
N GLY A 21 29.10 -42.25 -0.68
CA GLY A 21 29.49 -42.81 -1.99
C GLY A 21 30.73 -42.17 -2.61
N GLN A 22 31.88 -42.58 -2.10
CA GLN A 22 33.28 -42.27 -2.43
C GLN A 22 33.70 -42.23 -3.92
N GLY A 23 34.63 -41.31 -4.24
CA GLY A 23 35.57 -41.36 -5.40
C GLY A 23 35.52 -40.09 -6.27
N GLY A 24 36.34 -39.05 -6.06
CA GLY A 24 37.78 -38.97 -6.38
C GLY A 24 37.98 -38.05 -7.62
N GLY A 25 38.78 -36.99 -7.64
CA GLY A 25 39.62 -36.35 -6.63
C GLY A 25 40.10 -34.96 -7.09
N GLY A 26 40.92 -34.33 -6.25
CA GLY A 26 41.91 -33.32 -6.63
C GLY A 26 41.42 -31.90 -6.91
N PHE A 27 41.34 -31.06 -5.86
CA PHE A 27 41.96 -29.74 -5.87
C PHE A 27 42.23 -29.30 -4.42
N GLY A 28 43.51 -29.12 -4.10
CA GLY A 28 43.96 -28.63 -2.80
C GLY A 28 43.77 -27.12 -2.64
N GLY A 29 43.76 -26.68 -1.39
CA GLY A 29 43.79 -25.26 -1.01
C GLY A 29 42.66 -24.94 -0.05
N GLY A 30 42.94 -25.01 1.25
CA GLY A 30 42.08 -24.42 2.27
C GLY A 30 42.03 -22.92 2.07
N ALA A 31 40.85 -22.42 1.73
CA ALA A 31 40.45 -21.02 1.84
C ALA A 31 38.91 -21.01 1.93
N ASP A 32 38.43 -20.76 3.13
CA ASP A 32 37.23 -19.97 3.43
C ASP A 32 35.99 -20.16 2.55
N PHE A 33 35.39 -21.34 2.60
CA PHE A 33 33.98 -21.52 2.24
C PHE A 33 33.01 -20.91 3.27
N GLY A 34 33.52 -20.47 4.43
CA GLY A 34 32.76 -19.76 5.48
C GLY A 34 32.55 -18.28 5.16
N ASP A 35 33.55 -17.60 4.59
CA ASP A 35 33.50 -16.14 4.40
C ASP A 35 32.79 -15.75 3.09
N ILE A 36 32.90 -16.53 2.01
CA ILE A 36 32.16 -16.27 0.76
C ILE A 36 30.65 -16.54 0.91
N PHE A 37 30.25 -17.48 1.76
CA PHE A 37 28.84 -17.69 2.09
C PHE A 37 28.33 -16.71 3.16
N GLY A 38 29.21 -16.09 3.95
CA GLY A 38 28.86 -15.06 4.93
C GLY A 38 28.54 -13.70 4.28
N ASP A 39 29.35 -13.25 3.32
CA ASP A 39 29.19 -11.92 2.72
C ASP A 39 28.03 -11.84 1.70
N VAL A 40 27.78 -12.91 0.94
CA VAL A 40 26.69 -12.92 -0.06
C VAL A 40 25.31 -13.14 0.59
N PHE A 41 25.22 -13.92 1.67
CA PHE A 41 23.98 -14.00 2.47
C PHE A 41 23.83 -12.81 3.43
N GLY A 42 24.93 -12.18 3.85
CA GLY A 42 24.93 -10.96 4.66
C GLY A 42 24.36 -9.76 3.91
N ASP A 43 24.68 -9.60 2.63
CA ASP A 43 24.17 -8.50 1.78
C ASP A 43 22.77 -8.75 1.21
N ILE A 44 22.36 -10.00 1.00
CA ILE A 44 20.98 -10.35 0.55
C ILE A 44 19.98 -10.40 1.71
N PHE A 45 20.40 -10.82 2.91
CA PHE A 45 19.64 -10.67 4.15
C PHE A 45 19.99 -9.38 4.89
N GLY A 46 20.68 -8.47 4.19
CA GLY A 46 20.88 -7.08 4.57
C GLY A 46 19.52 -6.40 4.59
N GLY A 47 18.87 -6.48 5.75
CA GLY A 47 17.67 -5.75 6.11
C GLY A 47 17.95 -4.27 5.99
N GLY A 48 17.92 -3.76 4.76
CA GLY A 48 17.85 -2.35 4.47
C GLY A 48 16.73 -1.81 5.31
N ARG A 49 17.05 -0.85 6.19
CA ARG A 49 16.10 -0.08 6.98
C ARG A 49 14.97 0.35 6.05
N ARG A 50 13.91 -0.46 5.95
CA ARG A 50 12.58 0.02 5.60
C ARG A 50 12.14 0.78 6.84
N GLN A 51 12.72 1.96 7.00
CA GLN A 51 12.10 3.03 7.73
C GLN A 51 10.69 3.08 7.17
N GLN A 52 9.70 2.77 8.01
CA GLN A 52 8.30 2.75 7.67
C GLN A 52 7.98 4.17 7.21
N ARG A 53 8.18 4.44 5.91
CA ARG A 53 7.93 5.73 5.31
C ARG A 53 6.45 5.94 5.52
N ALA A 54 6.12 7.11 6.08
CA ALA A 54 4.77 7.63 6.20
C ALA A 54 3.97 7.19 4.96
N SER A 55 2.97 6.33 5.17
CA SER A 55 2.24 5.73 4.07
C SER A 55 1.36 6.80 3.43
N ARG A 56 1.41 6.87 2.10
CA ARG A 56 0.46 7.66 1.33
C ARG A 56 -0.97 7.31 1.77
N GLY A 57 -1.84 8.30 1.80
CA GLY A 57 -3.24 8.09 2.12
C GLY A 57 -3.92 7.15 1.12
N SER A 58 -5.00 6.53 1.56
CA SER A 58 -5.76 5.58 0.75
C SER A 58 -6.43 6.29 -0.42
N ASP A 59 -6.50 5.59 -1.56
CA ASP A 59 -7.33 6.02 -2.67
C ASP A 59 -8.81 5.76 -2.34
N LEU A 60 -9.70 6.66 -2.74
CA LEU A 60 -11.14 6.56 -2.55
C LEU A 60 -11.84 6.25 -3.89
N GLN A 61 -12.95 5.52 -3.83
CA GLN A 61 -13.81 5.31 -4.98
C GLN A 61 -15.21 5.85 -4.70
N TYR A 62 -15.73 6.69 -5.60
CA TYR A 62 -17.09 7.20 -5.55
C TYR A 62 -17.86 6.76 -6.79
N ASN A 63 -18.95 6.03 -6.60
CA ASN A 63 -19.82 5.62 -7.70
C ASN A 63 -20.81 6.75 -7.99
N MET A 64 -20.76 7.29 -9.20
CA MET A 64 -21.62 8.38 -9.63
C MET A 64 -22.63 7.87 -10.65
N ASP A 65 -23.91 7.97 -10.27
CA ASP A 65 -25.01 7.69 -11.18
C ASP A 65 -25.31 8.90 -12.07
N LEU A 66 -25.38 8.65 -13.37
CA LEU A 66 -25.78 9.62 -14.39
C LEU A 66 -27.00 9.11 -15.15
N THR A 67 -27.85 10.04 -15.59
CA THR A 67 -28.84 9.71 -16.63
C THR A 67 -28.16 9.66 -18.01
N LEU A 68 -28.82 9.04 -18.97
CA LEU A 68 -28.32 8.96 -20.35
C LEU A 68 -28.07 10.37 -20.94
N GLU A 69 -28.95 11.33 -20.67
CA GLU A 69 -28.83 12.70 -21.15
C GLU A 69 -27.65 13.44 -20.51
N GLU A 70 -27.40 13.22 -19.21
CA GLU A 70 -26.25 13.77 -18.51
C GLU A 70 -24.94 13.21 -19.05
N ALA A 71 -24.90 11.90 -19.32
CA ALA A 71 -23.74 11.23 -19.90
C ALA A 71 -23.44 11.74 -21.32
N VAL A 72 -24.46 11.94 -22.15
CA VAL A 72 -24.30 12.43 -23.54
C VAL A 72 -23.90 13.90 -23.59
N ARG A 73 -24.50 14.76 -22.76
CA ARG A 73 -24.22 16.22 -22.79
C ARG A 73 -22.97 16.61 -22.00
N GLY A 74 -22.57 15.78 -21.04
CA GLY A 74 -21.61 16.17 -20.01
C GLY A 74 -22.26 17.08 -18.96
N ILE A 75 -21.77 17.00 -17.73
CA ILE A 75 -22.32 17.77 -16.60
C ILE A 75 -21.23 18.04 -15.57
N THR A 76 -21.39 19.12 -14.81
CA THR A 76 -20.63 19.34 -13.58
C THR A 76 -21.53 19.02 -12.40
N LYS A 77 -21.16 18.05 -11.56
CA LYS A 77 -21.89 17.68 -10.34
C LYS A 77 -21.06 17.94 -9.11
N GLU A 78 -21.70 18.40 -8.05
CA GLU A 78 -21.09 18.46 -6.72
C GLU A 78 -21.33 17.14 -5.99
N ILE A 79 -20.26 16.55 -5.46
CA ILE A 79 -20.31 15.36 -4.63
C ILE A 79 -19.85 15.71 -3.22
N ARG A 80 -20.44 15.06 -2.23
CA ARG A 80 -20.02 15.17 -0.83
C ARG A 80 -19.57 13.80 -0.35
N ILE A 81 -18.30 13.70 0.03
CA ILE A 81 -17.71 12.43 0.48
C ILE A 81 -17.14 12.57 1.89
N PRO A 82 -17.31 11.56 2.76
CA PRO A 82 -16.52 11.48 3.98
C PRO A 82 -15.08 11.12 3.60
N THR A 83 -14.11 11.82 4.17
CA THR A 83 -12.68 11.55 3.98
C THR A 83 -11.92 11.87 5.27
N LEU A 84 -10.76 11.24 5.45
CA LEU A 84 -9.80 11.61 6.47
C LEU A 84 -8.96 12.78 5.96
N GLU A 85 -9.06 13.93 6.61
CA GLU A 85 -8.22 15.09 6.32
C GLU A 85 -7.10 15.23 7.35
N THR A 86 -5.99 15.84 6.93
CA THR A 86 -4.91 16.21 7.85
C THR A 86 -5.47 17.11 8.95
N CYS A 87 -5.16 16.79 10.21
CA CYS A 87 -5.61 17.59 11.33
C CYS A 87 -5.03 19.02 11.24
N ASP A 88 -5.92 20.01 11.19
CA ASP A 88 -5.61 21.43 11.11
C ASP A 88 -4.83 21.97 12.33
N LYS A 89 -5.01 21.39 13.52
CA LYS A 89 -4.27 21.81 14.74
C LYS A 89 -2.83 21.31 14.77
N CYS A 90 -2.62 20.03 14.49
CA CYS A 90 -1.28 19.42 14.60
C CYS A 90 -0.56 19.27 13.27
N HIS A 91 -1.20 19.63 12.15
CA HIS A 91 -0.70 19.50 10.78
C HIS A 91 -0.15 18.09 10.47
N GLY A 92 -0.81 17.05 10.98
CA GLY A 92 -0.43 15.65 10.75
C GLY A 92 0.61 15.09 11.73
N SER A 93 1.14 15.89 12.66
CA SER A 93 2.12 15.40 13.64
C SER A 93 1.53 14.52 14.74
N GLY A 94 0.22 14.61 14.99
CA GLY A 94 -0.47 13.94 16.09
C GLY A 94 -0.16 14.51 17.48
N ALA A 95 0.85 15.38 17.60
CA ALA A 95 1.23 16.03 18.85
C ALA A 95 0.47 17.33 19.07
N LYS A 96 0.36 17.77 20.33
CA LYS A 96 -0.17 19.08 20.68
C LYS A 96 0.70 20.19 20.10
N GLU A 97 0.09 21.31 19.70
CA GLU A 97 0.80 22.48 19.18
C GLU A 97 1.95 22.91 20.09
N GLY A 98 3.13 23.15 19.51
CA GLY A 98 4.35 23.48 20.23
C GLY A 98 5.10 22.30 20.87
N THR A 99 4.51 21.09 20.86
CA THR A 99 5.18 19.85 21.27
C THR A 99 5.56 19.03 20.05
N SER A 100 6.51 18.10 20.21
CA SER A 100 6.95 17.23 19.13
C SER A 100 6.99 15.78 19.58
N ALA A 101 6.86 14.88 18.62
CA ALA A 101 6.99 13.45 18.87
C ALA A 101 8.47 13.10 19.08
N GLU A 102 8.78 12.46 20.21
CA GLU A 102 10.14 12.02 20.54
C GLU A 102 10.41 10.64 19.93
N THR A 103 11.67 10.39 19.56
CA THR A 103 12.07 9.06 19.07
C THR A 103 11.85 8.03 20.18
N CYS A 104 11.18 6.91 19.85
CA CYS A 104 10.93 5.86 20.82
C CYS A 104 12.24 5.26 21.32
N SER A 105 12.47 5.29 22.64
CA SER A 105 13.67 4.74 23.28
C SER A 105 13.79 3.22 23.15
N THR A 106 12.67 2.49 23.10
CA THR A 106 12.66 1.02 23.03
C THR A 106 13.08 0.48 21.66
N CYS A 107 12.68 1.15 20.58
CA CYS A 107 12.99 0.71 19.20
C CYS A 107 13.94 1.65 18.46
N HIS A 108 14.38 2.74 19.09
CA HIS A 108 15.23 3.78 18.49
C HIS A 108 14.73 4.28 17.13
N GLY A 109 13.41 4.45 16.98
CA GLY A 109 12.81 4.91 15.72
C GLY A 109 12.49 3.81 14.70
N ALA A 110 12.84 2.55 14.97
CA ALA A 110 12.62 1.44 14.05
C ALA A 110 11.16 1.01 13.94
N GLY A 111 10.31 1.33 14.93
CA GLY A 111 8.90 0.90 14.97
C GLY A 111 8.69 -0.57 15.33
N GLN A 112 9.72 -1.41 15.17
CA GLN A 112 9.69 -2.83 15.46
C GLN A 112 10.82 -3.24 16.41
N VAL A 113 10.60 -4.31 17.16
CA VAL A 113 11.58 -4.94 18.07
C VAL A 113 11.70 -6.42 17.71
N HIS A 114 12.90 -6.97 17.91
CA HIS A 114 13.17 -8.39 17.64
C HIS A 114 13.07 -9.16 18.95
N LEU A 115 12.15 -10.12 19.05
CA LEU A 115 12.06 -11.03 20.19
C LEU A 115 12.77 -12.33 19.82
N ARG A 116 13.73 -12.75 20.65
CA ARG A 116 14.39 -14.05 20.53
C ARG A 116 13.63 -15.06 21.37
N GLN A 117 13.01 -16.04 20.73
CA GLN A 117 12.37 -17.19 21.39
C GLN A 117 13.11 -18.45 20.97
N GLY A 118 14.02 -18.92 21.83
CA GLY A 118 14.91 -20.03 21.52
C GLY A 118 15.80 -19.70 20.31
N PHE A 119 15.70 -20.51 19.27
CA PHE A 119 16.45 -20.37 18.03
C PHE A 119 15.73 -19.53 16.96
N PHE A 120 14.50 -19.09 17.21
CA PHE A 120 13.76 -18.20 16.31
C PHE A 120 13.86 -16.75 16.76
N THR A 121 14.06 -15.85 15.79
CA THR A 121 13.90 -14.40 15.99
C THR A 121 12.64 -13.94 15.28
N VAL A 122 11.67 -13.44 16.02
CA VAL A 122 10.42 -12.90 15.47
C VAL A 122 10.45 -11.38 15.55
N GLN A 123 10.05 -10.73 14.46
CA GLN A 123 9.84 -9.28 14.42
C GLN A 123 8.44 -8.98 14.92
N GLN A 124 8.34 -8.10 15.92
CA GLN A 124 7.07 -7.63 16.45
C GLN A 124 7.05 -6.10 16.44
N ALA A 125 5.86 -5.51 16.31
CA ALA A 125 5.68 -4.08 16.55
C ALA A 125 6.16 -3.69 17.96
N CYS A 126 6.86 -2.57 18.07
CA CYS A 126 7.37 -2.08 19.34
C CYS A 126 6.21 -1.83 20.32
N PRO A 127 6.22 -2.39 21.54
CA PRO A 127 5.12 -2.24 22.49
C PRO A 127 4.96 -0.80 23.00
N THR A 128 6.01 0.02 22.95
CA THR A 128 5.99 1.41 23.45
C THR A 128 5.41 2.39 22.43
N CYS A 129 5.66 2.20 21.13
CA CYS A 129 5.18 3.11 20.08
C CYS A 129 4.17 2.49 19.11
N HIS A 130 3.83 1.20 19.30
CA HIS A 130 2.89 0.44 18.47
C HIS A 130 3.20 0.52 16.97
N GLY A 131 4.48 0.43 16.59
CA GLY A 131 4.88 0.54 15.17
C GLY A 131 5.31 1.94 14.74
N ARG A 132 4.89 3.01 15.42
CA ARG A 132 5.09 4.39 14.92
C ARG A 132 6.54 4.88 14.94
N GLY A 133 7.44 4.22 15.68
CA GLY A 133 8.83 4.64 15.86
C GLY A 133 9.01 5.90 16.73
N LYS A 134 7.94 6.66 16.97
CA LYS A 134 7.92 7.85 17.83
C LYS A 134 6.87 7.74 18.92
N VAL A 135 7.11 8.41 20.05
CA VAL A 135 6.19 8.50 21.19
C VAL A 135 5.73 9.94 21.32
N ILE A 136 4.41 10.13 21.37
CA ILE A 136 3.78 11.43 21.55
C ILE A 136 3.42 11.54 23.03
N LYS A 137 4.14 12.39 23.78
CA LYS A 137 3.87 12.62 25.21
C LYS A 137 2.56 13.39 25.42
N GLU A 138 2.34 14.41 24.59
CA GLU A 138 1.14 15.25 24.61
C GLU A 138 0.37 15.07 23.29
N PRO A 139 -0.64 14.19 23.23
CA PRO A 139 -1.43 14.00 22.02
C PRO A 139 -2.25 15.25 21.71
N CYS A 140 -2.47 15.49 20.41
CA CYS A 140 -3.35 16.56 19.97
C CYS A 140 -4.79 16.31 20.46
N SER A 141 -5.43 17.35 21.01
CA SER A 141 -6.80 17.25 21.55
C SER A 141 -7.88 17.02 20.50
N LYS A 142 -7.58 17.24 19.22
CA LYS A 142 -8.56 17.11 18.12
C LYS A 142 -8.53 15.74 17.46
N CYS A 143 -7.34 15.22 17.14
CA CYS A 143 -7.15 13.91 16.51
C CYS A 143 -6.71 12.81 17.48
N HIS A 144 -6.54 13.13 18.77
CA HIS A 144 -6.15 12.19 19.83
C HIS A 144 -4.86 11.39 19.53
N GLY A 145 -3.93 11.99 18.76
CA GLY A 145 -2.67 11.35 18.38
C GLY A 145 -2.64 10.73 16.98
N ASP A 146 -3.76 10.65 16.26
CA ASP A 146 -3.81 10.03 14.93
C ASP A 146 -3.20 10.93 13.83
N GLY A 147 -3.27 12.25 14.00
CA GLY A 147 -2.80 13.22 13.01
C GLY A 147 -3.82 13.51 11.89
N ARG A 148 -4.91 12.75 11.80
CA ARG A 148 -6.00 12.97 10.84
C ARG A 148 -7.35 13.11 11.55
N VAL A 149 -8.33 13.68 10.86
CA VAL A 149 -9.70 13.87 11.35
C VAL A 149 -10.69 13.58 10.24
N GLU A 150 -11.79 12.91 10.56
CA GLU A 150 -12.86 12.67 9.61
C GLU A 150 -13.62 13.97 9.31
N ARG A 151 -13.76 14.29 8.03
CA ARG A 151 -14.50 15.45 7.53
C ARG A 151 -15.25 15.12 6.25
N TYR A 152 -16.31 15.86 6.00
CA TYR A 152 -16.99 15.82 4.71
C TYR A 152 -16.37 16.84 3.78
N LYS A 153 -15.91 16.39 2.62
CA LYS A 153 -15.39 17.25 1.55
C LYS A 153 -16.43 17.35 0.44
N THR A 154 -16.71 18.57 -0.01
CA THR A 154 -17.55 18.83 -1.19
C THR A 154 -16.66 19.12 -2.38
N LEU A 155 -16.81 18.36 -3.46
CA LEU A 155 -16.00 18.45 -4.66
C LEU A 155 -16.87 18.66 -5.89
N SER A 156 -16.47 19.58 -6.75
CA SER A 156 -17.11 19.79 -8.05
C SER A 156 -16.40 18.94 -9.11
N VAL A 157 -17.09 17.94 -9.63
CA VAL A 157 -16.55 17.00 -10.61
C VAL A 157 -17.12 17.31 -11.99
N LYS A 158 -16.24 17.64 -12.93
CA LYS A 158 -16.60 17.86 -14.33
C LYS A 158 -16.57 16.55 -15.09
N ILE A 159 -17.72 16.14 -15.59
CA ILE A 159 -17.89 14.92 -16.38
C ILE A 159 -17.92 15.32 -17.85
N PRO A 160 -17.00 14.79 -18.68
CA PRO A 160 -17.01 15.06 -20.10
C PRO A 160 -18.25 14.45 -20.77
N ALA A 161 -18.64 15.04 -21.89
CA ALA A 161 -19.68 14.49 -22.74
C ALA A 161 -19.24 13.15 -23.33
N GLY A 162 -20.17 12.21 -23.45
CA GLY A 162 -19.95 10.91 -24.08
C GLY A 162 -19.43 9.82 -23.13
N VAL A 163 -19.32 10.07 -21.83
CA VAL A 163 -18.91 9.03 -20.86
C VAL A 163 -19.85 7.84 -20.87
N ASP A 164 -19.31 6.66 -20.56
CA ASP A 164 -20.05 5.41 -20.48
C ASP A 164 -19.91 4.74 -19.09
N THR A 165 -20.76 3.76 -18.83
CA THR A 165 -20.66 2.92 -17.63
C THR A 165 -19.33 2.19 -17.63
N GLY A 166 -18.56 2.34 -16.55
CA GLY A 166 -17.21 1.78 -16.47
C GLY A 166 -16.10 2.83 -16.59
N ASP A 167 -16.41 4.04 -17.08
CA ASP A 167 -15.43 5.11 -17.13
C ASP A 167 -14.98 5.57 -15.73
N ARG A 168 -13.70 5.91 -15.61
CA ARG A 168 -13.06 6.34 -14.37
C ARG A 168 -12.43 7.70 -14.51
N ILE A 169 -12.89 8.65 -13.71
CA ILE A 169 -12.31 10.00 -13.61
C ILE A 169 -11.44 10.05 -12.35
N ARG A 170 -10.16 10.40 -12.50
CA ARG A 170 -9.21 10.52 -11.39
C ARG A 170 -9.10 11.98 -10.96
N LEU A 171 -9.31 12.21 -9.67
CA LEU A 171 -9.09 13.49 -8.98
C LEU A 171 -7.87 13.32 -8.07
N SER A 172 -6.74 13.88 -8.51
CA SER A 172 -5.45 13.68 -7.86
C SER A 172 -5.35 14.41 -6.51
N GLY A 173 -4.91 13.72 -5.46
CA GLY A 173 -4.76 14.29 -4.12
C GLY A 173 -6.07 14.51 -3.36
N GLU A 174 -7.19 14.05 -3.92
CA GLU A 174 -8.54 14.18 -3.36
C GLU A 174 -8.98 12.93 -2.55
N GLY A 175 -8.09 11.96 -2.38
CA GLY A 175 -8.31 10.79 -1.52
C GLY A 175 -8.11 11.10 -0.04
N GLU A 176 -7.83 10.07 0.76
CA GLU A 176 -7.57 10.25 2.19
C GLU A 176 -6.21 10.88 2.44
N ALA A 177 -6.07 11.60 3.56
CA ALA A 177 -4.80 12.11 4.04
C ALA A 177 -3.87 10.95 4.44
N GLY A 178 -2.60 11.07 4.05
CA GLY A 178 -1.55 10.14 4.43
C GLY A 178 -1.20 10.22 5.91
N GLU A 179 -0.61 9.14 6.43
CA GLU A 179 -0.17 9.09 7.81
C GLU A 179 1.04 10.01 8.03
N ASN A 180 1.16 10.62 9.20
CA ASN A 180 2.37 11.38 9.60
C ASN A 180 2.82 12.45 8.57
N GLY A 181 1.89 13.10 7.87
CA GLY A 181 2.19 14.11 6.85
C GLY A 181 2.57 13.56 5.48
N ALA A 182 2.34 12.27 5.22
CA ALA A 182 2.42 11.72 3.87
C ALA A 182 1.37 12.33 2.92
N PRO A 183 1.64 12.34 1.61
CA PRO A 183 0.69 12.86 0.62
C PRO A 183 -0.62 12.08 0.64
N ALA A 184 -1.69 12.76 0.22
CA ALA A 184 -3.00 12.15 0.09
C ALA A 184 -3.06 11.11 -1.03
N GLY A 185 -4.04 10.21 -0.92
CA GLY A 185 -4.46 9.34 -2.01
C GLY A 185 -5.19 10.13 -3.11
N ASP A 186 -5.70 9.41 -4.11
CA ASP A 186 -6.54 9.97 -5.17
C ASP A 186 -8.00 9.53 -5.00
N LEU A 187 -8.92 10.31 -5.57
CA LEU A 187 -10.33 9.94 -5.66
C LEU A 187 -10.65 9.49 -7.09
N TYR A 188 -11.16 8.27 -7.22
CA TYR A 188 -11.66 7.72 -8.48
C TYR A 188 -13.18 7.81 -8.50
N VAL A 189 -13.70 8.61 -9.42
CA VAL A 189 -15.14 8.67 -9.70
C VAL A 189 -15.45 7.65 -10.78
N GLN A 190 -16.15 6.58 -10.40
CA GLN A 190 -16.61 5.53 -11.28
C GLN A 190 -17.99 5.91 -11.81
N VAL A 191 -18.10 6.08 -13.13
CA VAL A 191 -19.37 6.45 -13.77
C VAL A 191 -20.23 5.21 -13.96
N HIS A 192 -21.51 5.36 -13.62
CA HIS A 192 -22.57 4.40 -13.88
C HIS A 192 -23.75 5.12 -14.55
N VAL A 193 -24.02 4.79 -15.82
CA VAL A 193 -25.14 5.37 -16.56
C VAL A 193 -26.37 4.52 -16.29
N ARG A 194 -27.41 5.14 -15.72
CA ARG A 194 -28.67 4.47 -15.45
C ARG A 194 -29.33 4.04 -16.76
N GLN A 195 -29.89 2.84 -16.74
CA GLN A 195 -30.69 2.34 -17.86
C GLN A 195 -31.84 3.30 -18.15
N HIS A 196 -31.99 3.70 -19.41
CA HIS A 196 -33.07 4.55 -19.84
C HIS A 196 -34.29 3.70 -20.22
N HIS A 197 -35.49 4.22 -19.97
CA HIS A 197 -36.74 3.50 -20.13
C HIS A 197 -37.15 3.27 -21.60
N ILE A 198 -36.64 4.09 -22.52
CA ILE A 198 -36.93 4.03 -23.97
C ILE A 198 -35.67 3.69 -24.78
N PHE A 199 -34.49 4.05 -24.27
CA PHE A 199 -33.27 4.05 -25.07
C PHE A 199 -32.26 3.08 -24.48
N GLU A 200 -31.68 2.24 -25.32
CA GLU A 200 -30.53 1.42 -24.98
C GLU A 200 -29.30 1.99 -25.68
N ARG A 201 -28.25 2.29 -24.91
CA ARG A 201 -27.00 2.81 -25.45
C ARG A 201 -26.01 1.67 -25.65
N ASP A 202 -25.47 1.58 -26.86
CA ASP A 202 -24.38 0.69 -27.23
C ASP A 202 -23.26 1.51 -27.89
N GLY A 203 -22.26 1.85 -27.08
CA GLY A 203 -21.17 2.75 -27.46
C GLY A 203 -21.69 4.11 -27.93
N ASN A 204 -21.65 4.33 -29.26
CA ASN A 204 -22.08 5.57 -29.90
C ASN A 204 -23.51 5.50 -30.47
N ASN A 205 -24.19 4.37 -30.36
CA ASN A 205 -25.53 4.16 -30.90
C ASN A 205 -26.59 4.20 -29.78
N LEU A 206 -27.79 4.64 -30.14
CA LEU A 206 -28.99 4.57 -29.30
C LEU A 206 -30.05 3.74 -30.02
N TYR A 207 -30.47 2.66 -29.40
CA TYR A 207 -31.59 1.82 -29.86
C TYR A 207 -32.86 2.19 -29.11
N CYS A 208 -33.99 2.06 -29.79
CA CYS A 208 -35.33 2.22 -29.24
C CYS A 208 -36.22 1.19 -29.93
N GLU A 209 -37.02 0.45 -29.14
CA GLU A 209 -38.04 -0.44 -29.66
C GLU A 209 -39.35 0.35 -29.80
N VAL A 210 -39.96 0.32 -30.99
CA VAL A 210 -41.15 1.10 -31.37
C VAL A 210 -42.29 0.16 -31.70
#